data_AF-A0A9E1AZ44-F1
#
_entry.id   AF-A0A9E1AZ44-F1
#
_cell.length_a   1.000
_cell.length_b   1.000
_cell.length_c   1.000
_cell.angle_alpha   90.00
_cell.angle_beta   90.00
_cell.angle_gamma   90.00
#
_symmetry.space_group_name_H-M   'P 1'
#
loop_
_entity.id
_entity.type
_entity.pdbx_description
1 polymer ?
#
loop_
_entity_poly.entity_id
_entity_poly.type
_entity_poly.pdbx_seq_one_letter_code
_entity_poly.pdbx_strand_id
1 'polypeptide(L)' 'DNAPMERFYNTFKSNFYNITSFSNVEMMDELTIKYINWYNYVRPHSYNNYLTPMEARYR' A
#
# COMPACT_ATOMS: atom_id res chain seq x y z
N ASP A 1 13.24 14.73 -1.70
CA ASP A 1 12.43 13.89 -2.58
C ASP A 1 11.59 12.96 -1.70
N ASN A 2 10.26 13.02 -1.82
CA ASN A 2 9.31 12.19 -1.06
C ASN A 2 8.55 11.22 -1.97
N ALA A 3 9.07 10.97 -3.18
CA ALA A 3 8.43 10.15 -4.20
C ALA A 3 7.91 8.77 -3.73
N PRO A 4 8.58 8.03 -2.81
CA PRO A 4 8.05 6.75 -2.33
C PRO A 4 6.73 6.90 -1.56
N MET A 5 6.63 7.91 -0.69
CA MET A 5 5.42 8.15 0.10
C MET A 5 4.29 8.71 -0.77
N GLU A 6 4.58 9.61 -1.71
CA GLU A 6 3.58 10.11 -2.65
C GLU A 6 3.00 9.00 -3.51
N ARG A 7 3.86 8.10 -4.03
CA ARG A 7 3.43 6.93 -4.80
C ARG A 7 2.52 6.02 -3.98
N PHE A 8 2.92 5.72 -2.74
CA PHE A 8 2.10 4.93 -1.83
C PHE A 8 0.74 5.60 -1.62
N TYR A 9 0.70 6.87 -1.22
CA TYR A 9 -0.53 7.60 -0.92
C TYR A 9 -1.49 7.66 -2.11
N ASN A 10 -0.97 7.87 -3.32
CA ASN A 10 -1.78 7.89 -4.54
C ASN A 10 -2.48 6.55 -4.74
N THR A 11 -1.75 5.44 -4.64
CA THR A 11 -2.34 4.10 -4.79
C THR A 11 -3.23 3.70 -3.63
N PHE A 12 -2.92 4.11 -2.41
CA PHE A 12 -3.74 3.89 -1.23
C PHE A 12 -5.11 4.53 -1.39
N LYS A 13 -5.16 5.79 -1.86
CA LYS A 13 -6.42 6.48 -2.13
C LYS A 13 -7.19 5.83 -3.27
N SER A 14 -6.56 5.65 -4.44
CA SER A 14 -7.26 5.20 -5.65
C SER A 14 -7.73 3.74 -5.58
N ASN A 15 -6.92 2.85 -5.00
CA ASN A 15 -7.13 1.41 -5.10
C ASN A 15 -7.70 0.80 -3.81
N PHE A 16 -7.84 1.59 -2.74
CA PHE A 16 -8.34 1.09 -1.47
C PHE A 16 -9.30 2.07 -0.82
N TYR A 17 -8.84 3.23 -0.35
CA TYR A 17 -9.66 4.11 0.48
C TYR A 17 -10.93 4.61 -0.23
N ASN A 18 -10.81 5.05 -1.49
CA ASN A 18 -11.95 5.61 -2.24
C ASN A 18 -12.96 4.55 -2.71
N ILE A 19 -12.60 3.27 -2.69
CA ILE A 19 -13.44 2.17 -3.21
C ILE A 19 -13.93 1.22 -2.11
N THR A 20 -13.47 1.43 -0.87
CA THR A 20 -13.80 0.59 0.28
C THR A 20 -14.77 1.32 1.18
N SER A 21 -15.89 0.67 1.52
CA SER A 21 -16.80 1.17 2.54
C SER A 21 -16.40 0.63 3.91
N PHE A 22 -16.42 1.49 4.92
CA PHE A 22 -16.10 1.15 6.29
C PHE A 22 -17.33 1.27 7.18
N SER A 23 -17.66 0.21 7.92
CA SER A 23 -18.82 0.22 8.82
C SER A 23 -18.54 0.92 10.15
N ASN A 24 -17.27 0.99 10.56
CA ASN A 24 -16.79 1.68 11.75
C ASN A 24 -15.27 1.93 11.65
N VAL A 25 -14.73 2.66 12.63
CA VAL A 25 -13.30 3.02 12.69
C VAL A 25 -12.41 1.80 12.88
N GLU A 26 -12.81 0.84 13.70
CA GLU A 26 -12.02 -0.38 13.97
C GLU A 26 -11.79 -1.20 12.69
N MET A 27 -12.84 -1.34 11.86
CA MET A 27 -12.76 -2.00 10.55
C MET A 27 -11.88 -1.21 9.58
N MET A 28 -11.97 0.11 9.59
CA MET A 28 -11.10 0.97 8.77
C MET A 28 -9.63 0.77 9.14
N ASP A 29 -9.32 0.73 10.43
CA ASP A 29 -7.95 0.52 10.91
C ASP A 29 -7.44 -0.87 10.53
N GLU A 30 -8.23 -1.92 10.77
CA GLU A 30 -7.86 -3.30 10.43
C GLU A 30 -7.57 -3.45 8.93
N LEU A 31 -8.47 -2.95 8.07
CA LEU A 31 -8.29 -3.06 6.62
C LEU A 31 -7.15 -2.19 6.12
N THR A 32 -6.92 -1.02 6.73
CA THR A 32 -5.78 -0.15 6.39
C THR A 32 -4.46 -0.84 6.69
N ILE A 33 -4.33 -1.48 7.86
CA ILE A 33 -3.15 -2.26 8.23
C ILE A 33 -2.93 -3.42 7.25
N LYS A 34 -4.01 -4.15 6.90
CA LYS A 34 -3.95 -5.23 5.91
C LYS A 34 -3.47 -4.73 4.55
N TYR A 35 -3.98 -3.59 4.08
CA TYR A 35 -3.56 -3.00 2.81
C TYR A 35 -2.07 -2.61 2.83
N ILE A 36 -1.61 -1.97 3.90
CA ILE A 36 -0.20 -1.57 4.05
C ILE A 36 0.71 -2.80 4.01
N ASN A 37 0.35 -3.86 4.75
CA ASN A 37 1.11 -5.12 4.73
C ASN A 37 1.14 -5.74 3.33
N TRP A 38 0.00 -5.82 2.66
CA TRP A 38 -0.07 -6.32 1.28
C TRP A 38 0.80 -5.48 0.33
N TYR A 39 0.73 -4.15 0.42
CA TYR A 39 1.50 -3.24 -0.43
C TYR A 39 3.02 -3.44 -0.29
N ASN A 40 3.49 -3.64 0.96
CA ASN A 40 4.91 -3.71 1.28
C ASN A 40 5.53 -5.10 1.09
N TYR A 41 4.76 -6.17 1.29
CA TYR A 41 5.29 -7.54 1.33
C TYR A 41 4.75 -8.47 0.25
N VAL A 42 3.67 -8.08 -0.45
CA VAL A 42 3.01 -8.97 -1.43
C VAL A 42 2.90 -8.33 -2.81
N ARG A 43 2.66 -7.02 -2.89
CA ARG A 43 2.47 -6.33 -4.16
C ARG A 43 3.80 -6.10 -4.89
N PRO A 44 4.02 -6.68 -6.08
CA PRO A 44 5.17 -6.34 -6.91
C PRO A 44 5.00 -4.97 -7.56
N HIS A 45 6.09 -4.21 -7.71
CA HIS A 45 6.08 -2.89 -8.34
C HIS A 45 6.98 -2.88 -9.57
N SER A 46 6.45 -2.46 -10.72
CA SER A 46 7.22 -2.37 -11.97
C SER A 46 8.47 -1.50 -11.84
N TYR A 47 8.40 -0.41 -11.05
CA TYR A 47 9.54 0.44 -10.72
C TYR A 47 10.66 -0.30 -9.96
N ASN A 48 10.31 -1.33 -9.17
CA ASN A 48 11.24 -2.13 -8.37
C ASN A 48 11.67 -3.42 -9.10
N ASN A 49 11.66 -3.46 -10.43
CA ASN A 49 11.89 -4.69 -11.21
C ASN A 49 10.94 -5.84 -10.80
N TYR A 50 9.67 -5.50 -10.56
CA TYR A 50 8.62 -6.43 -10.10
C TYR A 50 8.88 -7.05 -8.72
N LEU A 51 9.77 -6.45 -7.92
CA LEU A 51 9.89 -6.78 -6.51
C LEU A 51 8.90 -5.99 -5.66
N THR A 52 8.59 -6.53 -4.49
CA THR A 52 7.90 -5.81 -3.43
C THR A 52 8.78 -4.70 -2.86
N PRO A 53 8.22 -3.67 -2.20
CA PRO A 53 9.01 -2.63 -1.56
C PRO A 53 10.00 -3.18 -0.55
N MET A 54 9.63 -4.23 0.18
CA MET A 54 10.52 -4.86 1.16
C MET A 54 11.64 -5.66 0.50
N GLU A 55 11.36 -6.45 -0.54
CA GLU A 55 12.42 -7.14 -1.28
C GLU A 55 13.40 -6.16 -1.93
N ALA A 56 12.91 -5.07 -2.52
CA ALA A 56 13.76 -4.04 -3.12
C ALA A 56 14.62 -3.30 -2.09
N ARG A 57 14.18 -3.21 -0.83
CA ARG A 57 14.93 -2.57 0.25
C ARG A 57 16.12 -3.42 0.74
N TYR A 58 16.03 -4.74 0.63
CA TYR A 58 17.08 -5.67 1.06
C TYR A 58 17.96 -6.17 -0.09
N ARG A 59 17.80 -5.59 -1.27
CA ARG A 59 18.59 -5.89 -2.47
C ARG A 59 19.68 -4.84 -2.65
#